data_AF-A0A1H8Z1U9-F1
#
_entry.id   AF-A0A1H8Z1U9-F1
#
_cell.length_a   1.000
_cell.length_b   1.000
_cell.length_c   1.000
_cell.angle_alpha   90.00
_cell.angle_beta   90.00
_cell.angle_gamma   90.00
#
_symmetry.space_group_name_H-M   'P 1'
#
loop_
_entity.id
_entity.type
_entity.pdbx_description
1 polymer ?
#
loop_
_entity_poly.entity_id
_entity_poly.type
_entity_poly.pdbx_seq_one_letter_code
_entity_poly.pdbx_strand_id
1 'polypeptide(L)'
;MANDNFKDDDEVIYDTVELDIGEGKTLECGVLQIFPYGEKDYIALFPINQDDDGYFNIYYYEYNEDDNGNPILTNIEDDDEYEAVADTFDEMLDSMEYDEIVGEDEEDI
;
A
#
# COMPACT_ATOMS: atom_id res chain seq x y z
N MET A 1 -32.70 4.48 -5.04
CA MET A 1 -32.42 3.04 -5.20
C MET A 1 -31.07 2.84 -4.54
N ALA A 2 -31.08 2.27 -3.33
CA ALA A 2 -29.88 1.93 -2.61
C ALA A 2 -29.27 0.70 -3.28
N ASN A 3 -28.00 0.76 -3.64
CA ASN A 3 -27.27 -0.40 -4.11
C ASN A 3 -26.41 -0.88 -2.95
N ASP A 4 -27.05 -1.60 -2.02
CA ASP A 4 -26.40 -2.50 -1.09
C ASP A 4 -25.64 -3.56 -1.90
N ASN A 5 -24.33 -3.68 -1.71
CA ASN A 5 -23.60 -4.88 -2.10
C ASN A 5 -22.53 -5.20 -1.05
N PHE A 6 -22.89 -6.17 -0.22
CA PHE A 6 -22.08 -7.19 0.45
C PHE A 6 -21.09 -6.75 1.54
N LYS A 7 -21.49 -7.03 2.79
CA LYS A 7 -20.59 -7.39 3.89
C LYS A 7 -20.50 -8.92 3.91
N ASP A 8 -19.30 -9.47 3.73
CA ASP A 8 -18.96 -10.85 4.07
C ASP A 8 -17.88 -10.85 5.17
N ASP A 9 -18.05 -11.78 6.11
CA ASP A 9 -17.38 -11.97 7.39
C ASP A 9 -16.18 -12.92 7.13
N ASP A 10 -14.96 -12.57 7.56
CA ASP A 10 -13.71 -13.35 7.36
C ASP A 10 -13.01 -13.24 5.97
N GLU A 11 -13.13 -12.11 5.27
CA GLU A 11 -12.26 -11.80 4.13
C GLU A 11 -11.11 -10.93 4.64
N VAL A 12 -9.86 -11.41 4.52
CA VAL A 12 -8.72 -10.49 4.49
C VAL A 12 -8.96 -9.64 3.26
N ILE A 13 -9.64 -8.51 3.44
CA ILE A 13 -9.81 -7.51 2.40
C ILE A 13 -8.39 -7.01 2.18
N TYR A 14 -7.71 -7.56 1.19
CA TYR A 14 -6.63 -6.82 0.56
C TYR A 14 -7.33 -5.58 0.01
N ASP A 15 -7.19 -4.44 0.70
CA ASP A 15 -7.69 -3.19 0.15
C ASP A 15 -7.03 -3.03 -1.22
N THR A 16 -7.82 -3.11 -2.28
CA THR A 16 -7.33 -2.91 -3.65
C THR A 16 -7.78 -1.55 -4.12
N VAL A 17 -6.88 -0.80 -4.74
CA VAL A 17 -7.16 0.49 -5.35
C VAL A 17 -7.04 0.39 -6.87
N GLU A 18 -8.03 0.96 -7.57
CA GLU A 18 -7.92 1.18 -9.01
C GLU A 18 -7.19 2.50 -9.26
N LEU A 19 -5.97 2.40 -9.78
CA LEU A 19 -5.14 3.54 -10.13
C LEU A 19 -5.35 3.89 -11.61
N ASP A 20 -5.76 5.13 -11.90
CA ASP A 20 -5.76 5.65 -13.27
C ASP A 20 -4.33 5.99 -13.68
N ILE A 21 -3.75 5.20 -14.59
CA ILE A 21 -2.38 5.38 -15.08
C ILE A 21 -2.32 6.30 -16.31
N GLY A 22 -3.42 6.97 -16.65
CA GLY A 22 -3.58 7.73 -17.88
C GLY A 22 -3.89 6.87 -19.09
N GLU A 23 -4.23 7.54 -20.21
CA GLU A 23 -4.61 6.90 -21.49
C GLU A 23 -5.88 6.01 -21.42
N GLY A 24 -6.74 6.23 -20.41
CA GLY A 24 -7.99 5.48 -20.23
C GLY A 24 -7.78 4.04 -19.75
N LYS A 25 -6.62 3.76 -19.16
CA LYS A 25 -6.30 2.48 -18.53
C LYS A 25 -6.34 2.64 -17.02
N THR A 26 -6.98 1.68 -16.35
CA THR A 26 -6.89 1.51 -14.90
C THR A 26 -5.97 0.34 -14.60
N LEU A 27 -5.18 0.48 -13.54
CA LEU A 27 -4.33 -0.56 -13.01
C LEU A 27 -4.88 -0.95 -11.63
N GLU A 28 -5.15 -2.24 -11.45
CA GLU A 28 -5.57 -2.76 -10.16
C GLU A 28 -4.33 -3.02 -9.30
N CYS A 29 -4.24 -2.29 -8.19
CA CYS A 29 -3.14 -2.38 -7.25
C CYS A 29 -3.64 -2.87 -5.89
N GLY A 30 -2.96 -3.84 -5.30
CA GLY A 30 -3.14 -4.19 -3.89
C GLY A 30 -2.42 -3.17 -3.01
N VAL A 31 -3.09 -2.72 -1.95
CA VAL A 31 -2.48 -1.92 -0.90
C VAL A 31 -1.64 -2.83 -0.02
N LEU A 32 -0.34 -2.53 0.08
CA LEU A 32 0.56 -3.24 0.98
C LEU A 32 0.44 -2.65 2.39
N GLN A 33 0.66 -1.34 2.52
CA GLN A 33 0.61 -0.64 3.79
C GLN A 33 0.50 0.88 3.58
N ILE A 34 -0.18 1.56 4.49
CA ILE A 34 -0.16 3.02 4.62
C ILE A 34 0.70 3.36 5.85
N PHE A 35 1.64 4.29 5.70
CA PHE A 35 2.56 4.67 6.76
C PHE A 35 2.87 6.18 6.76
N PRO A 36 3.06 6.78 7.93
CA PRO A 36 3.43 8.18 8.05
C PRO A 36 4.94 8.37 7.81
N TYR A 37 5.31 9.40 7.05
CA TYR A 37 6.69 9.86 6.95
C TYR A 37 6.73 11.40 6.99
N GLY A 38 7.44 11.95 7.98
CA GLY A 38 7.46 13.39 8.23
C GLY A 38 6.08 13.93 8.67
N GLU A 39 5.51 14.82 7.86
CA GLU A 39 4.18 15.44 8.10
C GLU A 39 3.09 14.92 7.15
N LYS A 40 3.39 13.89 6.37
CA LYS A 40 2.53 13.32 5.33
C LYS A 40 2.36 11.82 5.52
N ASP A 41 1.28 11.28 4.97
CA ASP A 41 1.05 9.85 4.89
C ASP A 41 1.36 9.34 3.48
N TYR A 42 1.90 8.14 3.40
CA TYR A 42 2.27 7.49 2.14
C TYR A 42 1.69 6.09 2.07
N ILE A 43 1.49 5.61 0.85
CA ILE A 43 0.95 4.29 0.56
C ILE A 43 1.88 3.53 -0.37
N ALA A 44 2.16 2.27 -0.02
CA ALA A 44 2.86 1.31 -0.87
C ALA A 44 1.85 0.44 -1.61
N LEU A 45 1.97 0.39 -2.93
CA LEU A 45 1.03 -0.29 -3.83
C LEU A 45 1.73 -1.35 -4.67
N PHE A 46 1.10 -2.52 -4.80
CA PHE A 46 1.59 -3.61 -5.63
C PHE A 46 0.64 -3.88 -6.81
N PRO A 47 1.09 -3.80 -8.07
CA PRO A 47 0.25 -4.05 -9.24
C PRO A 47 -0.09 -5.55 -9.36
N ILE A 48 -1.37 -5.90 -9.25
CA ILE A 48 -1.83 -7.30 -9.29
C ILE A 48 -1.88 -7.83 -10.74
N ASN A 49 -2.11 -6.93 -11.69
CA ASN A 49 -2.43 -7.27 -13.08
C ASN A 49 -1.28 -7.00 -14.07
N GLN A 50 -0.03 -6.99 -13.61
CA GLN A 50 1.12 -6.89 -14.51
C GLN A 50 1.40 -8.27 -15.13
N ASP A 51 1.28 -8.36 -16.47
CA ASP A 51 1.71 -9.51 -17.26
C ASP A 51 3.12 -9.94 -16.78
N ASP A 52 3.28 -11.24 -16.56
CA ASP A 52 4.31 -11.99 -15.83
C ASP A 52 5.78 -11.76 -16.27
N ASP A 53 6.24 -10.51 -16.40
CA ASP A 53 7.62 -10.15 -16.71
C ASP A 53 8.53 -10.27 -15.46
N GLY A 54 7.98 -10.71 -14.32
CA GLY A 54 8.72 -11.08 -13.12
C GLY A 54 9.31 -9.90 -12.32
N TYR A 55 8.96 -8.66 -12.66
CA TYR A 55 9.36 -7.48 -11.89
C TYR A 55 8.28 -7.12 -10.87
N PHE A 56 8.56 -7.41 -9.59
CA PHE A 56 7.79 -6.90 -8.46
C PHE A 56 8.09 -5.41 -8.31
N ASN A 57 7.30 -4.55 -8.95
CA ASN A 57 7.45 -3.10 -8.84
C ASN A 57 6.46 -2.57 -7.80
N ILE A 58 6.96 -2.11 -6.66
CA ILE A 58 6.17 -1.39 -5.66
C ILE A 58 6.09 0.08 -6.07
N TYR A 59 4.89 0.65 -6.05
CA TYR A 59 4.67 2.07 -6.31
C TYR A 59 4.36 2.81 -5.01
N TYR A 60 5.00 3.95 -4.80
CA TYR A 60 4.73 4.84 -3.67
C TYR A 60 3.97 6.09 -4.11
N TYR A 61 2.96 6.45 -3.34
CA TYR A 61 2.17 7.66 -3.52
C TYR A 61 1.94 8.35 -2.17
N GLU A 62 1.77 9.66 -2.19
CA GLU A 62 1.27 10.40 -1.02
C GLU A 62 -0.23 10.09 -0.87
N TYR A 63 -0.60 9.64 0.32
CA TYR A 63 -1.96 9.26 0.69
C TYR A 63 -2.65 10.42 1.40
N ASN A 64 -3.81 10.79 0.90
CA ASN A 64 -4.72 11.73 1.55
C ASN A 64 -6.15 11.20 1.48
N GLU A 65 -7.03 11.72 2.32
CA GLU A 65 -8.47 11.46 2.25
C GLU A 65 -9.23 12.74 1.92
N ASP A 66 -10.24 12.64 1.05
CA ASP A 66 -11.16 13.75 0.81
C ASP A 66 -12.18 13.92 1.96
N ASP A 67 -12.99 14.98 1.91
CA ASP A 67 -14.05 15.24 2.93
C ASP A 67 -15.10 14.11 3.06
N ASN A 68 -15.17 13.19 2.09
CA ASN A 68 -16.06 12.04 2.09
C ASN A 68 -15.34 10.73 2.49
N GLY A 69 -14.04 10.77 2.81
CA GLY A 69 -13.23 9.60 3.11
C GLY A 69 -12.82 8.78 1.88
N ASN A 70 -12.83 9.38 0.69
CA ASN A 70 -12.26 8.73 -0.50
C ASN A 70 -10.74 8.92 -0.51
N PRO A 71 -9.97 7.86 -0.81
CA PRO A 71 -8.52 7.97 -0.92
C PRO A 71 -8.13 8.80 -2.14
N ILE A 72 -7.25 9.77 -1.92
CA ILE A 72 -6.60 10.60 -2.93
C ILE A 72 -5.12 10.22 -2.95
N LEU A 73 -4.67 9.76 -4.11
CA LEU A 73 -3.27 9.41 -4.34
C LEU A 73 -2.59 10.51 -5.15
N THR A 74 -1.55 11.11 -4.58
CA THR A 74 -0.74 12.13 -5.25
C THR A 74 0.63 11.56 -5.57
N ASN A 75 1.11 11.79 -6.80
CA ASN A 75 2.43 11.33 -7.21
C ASN A 75 3.52 12.16 -6.50
N ILE A 76 4.57 11.48 -6.06
CA ILE A 76 5.74 12.11 -5.44
C ILE A 76 6.62 12.65 -6.57
N GLU A 77 6.73 13.98 -6.69
CA GLU A 77 7.49 14.62 -7.78
C GLU A 77 8.99 14.72 -7.50
N ASP A 78 9.39 14.60 -6.23
CA ASP A 78 10.77 14.74 -5.79
C ASP A 78 11.41 13.35 -5.61
N ASP A 79 12.49 13.09 -6.37
CA ASP A 79 13.17 11.80 -6.36
C ASP A 79 13.77 11.48 -4.97
N ASP A 80 14.28 12.48 -4.25
CA ASP A 80 14.86 12.28 -2.91
C ASP A 80 13.74 11.92 -1.89
N GLU A 81 12.54 12.51 -2.03
CA GLU A 81 11.36 12.16 -1.24
C GLU A 81 10.91 10.73 -1.54
N TYR A 82 10.89 10.33 -2.82
CA TYR A 82 10.51 8.97 -3.22
C TYR A 82 11.47 7.92 -2.66
N GLU A 83 12.77 8.15 -2.78
CA GLU A 83 13.80 7.26 -2.22
C GLU A 83 13.66 7.13 -0.71
N ALA A 84 13.46 8.23 0.01
CA ALA A 84 13.31 8.20 1.47
C ALA A 84 12.05 7.45 1.94
N VAL A 85 10.95 7.57 1.20
CA VAL A 85 9.70 6.84 1.47
C VAL A 85 9.89 5.33 1.23
N ALA A 86 10.60 4.97 0.16
CA ALA A 86 10.94 3.58 -0.14
C ALA A 86 11.84 2.99 0.96
N ASP A 87 12.91 3.69 1.34
CA ASP A 87 13.81 3.27 2.44
C ASP A 87 13.04 3.09 3.76
N THR A 88 12.11 4.01 4.06
CA THR A 88 11.27 3.91 5.27
C THR A 88 10.37 2.67 5.24
N PHE A 89 9.79 2.34 4.08
CA PHE A 89 8.98 1.14 3.92
C PHE A 89 9.82 -0.13 4.09
N ASP A 90 10.99 -0.18 3.47
CA ASP A 90 11.91 -1.33 3.59
C ASP A 90 12.40 -1.51 5.04
N GLU A 91 12.78 -0.42 5.74
CA GLU A 91 13.13 -0.47 7.17
C GLU A 91 11.95 -0.96 8.04
N MET A 92 10.73 -0.56 7.69
CA MET A 92 9.53 -0.99 8.40
C MET A 92 9.23 -2.47 8.13
N LEU A 93 9.41 -2.96 6.90
CA LEU A 93 9.29 -4.38 6.58
C LEU A 93 10.32 -5.20 7.36
N ASP A 94 11.58 -4.78 7.39
CA ASP A 94 12.63 -5.41 8.19
C ASP A 94 12.25 -5.45 9.69
N SER A 95 11.64 -4.37 10.19
CA SER A 95 11.19 -4.31 11.58
C SER A 95 9.98 -5.21 11.85
N MET A 96 9.07 -5.38 10.89
CA MET A 96 7.92 -6.29 11.00
C MET A 96 8.36 -7.75 10.91
N GLU A 97 9.33 -8.07 10.05
CA GLU A 97 9.95 -9.40 9.99
C GLU A 97 10.58 -9.77 11.35
N TYR A 98 11.17 -8.80 12.06
CA TYR A 98 11.69 -9.02 13.41
C TYR A 98 10.57 -9.31 14.43
N ASP A 99 9.41 -8.65 14.36
CA ASP A 99 8.29 -8.89 15.28
C ASP A 99 7.68 -10.30 15.08
N GLU A 100 7.69 -10.82 13.84
CA GLU A 100 7.29 -12.19 13.52
C GLU A 100 8.29 -13.22 14.09
N ILE A 101 9.60 -12.99 13.94
CA ILE A 101 10.64 -13.89 14.47
C ILE A 101 10.69 -13.85 16.01
N VAL A 102 10.54 -12.68 16.64
CA VAL A 102 10.59 -12.54 18.11
C VAL A 102 9.28 -12.97 18.77
N GLY A 103 8.16 -12.97 18.03
CA GLY A 103 6.87 -13.47 18.49
C GLY A 103 6.78 -14.99 18.66
N GLU A 104 7.66 -15.78 18.02
CA GLU A 104 7.70 -17.25 18.14
C GLU A 104 8.71 -17.78 19.18
N ASP A 105 9.62 -16.96 19.73
CA ASP A 105 10.74 -17.40 20.59
C ASP A 105 10.66 -16.92 22.08
N GLU A 106 9.45 -16.76 22.66
CA GLU A 106 9.26 -16.65 24.13
C GLU A 106 8.68 -17.93 24.79
N GLU A 107 8.86 -19.12 24.19
CA GLU A 107 8.53 -20.41 24.82
C GLU A 107 9.69 -21.41 24.67
N ASP A 108 10.87 -21.13 25.25
CA ASP A 108 11.82 -22.16 25.76
C ASP A 108 13.13 -21.52 26.28
N ILE A 109 13.11 -20.93 27.49
CA ILE A 109 14.34 -20.79 28.32
C ILE A 109 14.06 -21.11 29.79
#